data_AF-A0AB34IFM9-F1
#
_entry.id   AF-A0AB34IFM9-F1
#
_cell.length_a   1.000
_cell.length_b   1.000
_cell.length_c   1.000
_cell.angle_alpha   90.00
_cell.angle_beta   90.00
_cell.angle_gamma   90.00
#
_symmetry.space_group_name_H-M   'P 1'
#
loop_
_entity.id
_entity.type
_entity.pdbx_description
1 polymer ?
#
loop_
_entity_poly.entity_id
_entity_poly.type
_entity_poly.pdbx_seq_one_letter_code
_entity_poly.pdbx_strand_id
1 'polypeptide(L)'
;MAEVQHRHAAALLALSREDAATLDVKHVRVTKLDLSALHASYTTCAASLCQTHALVVPFDPPLDQPADVHRRLAALLSSRVMAPCRLLVAQPLALLALAGMTLLPFACWSDSQAAELLLLPLGGSKDLGVRIFACAVLAHVCEAMVALRICQQLRMGSWPTAAWGALVFVFGYPCLRWLLPMRPLRTSVGKYK
;
A
#
# COMPACT_ATOMS: atom_id res chain seq x y z
N MET A 1 -5.21 12.90 -19.71
CA MET A 1 -6.00 13.06 -18.47
C MET A 1 -6.73 11.79 -18.05
N ALA A 2 -7.46 11.11 -18.95
CA ALA A 2 -8.25 9.91 -18.64
C ALA A 2 -7.46 8.78 -17.94
N GLU A 3 -6.19 8.60 -18.29
CA GLU A 3 -5.34 7.55 -17.70
C GLU A 3 -5.13 7.72 -16.19
N VAL A 4 -4.94 8.96 -15.72
CA VAL A 4 -4.73 9.25 -14.29
C VAL A 4 -6.02 8.97 -13.51
N GLN A 5 -7.17 9.34 -14.05
CA GLN A 5 -8.48 9.08 -13.43
C GLN A 5 -8.75 7.57 -13.33
N HIS A 6 -8.41 6.82 -14.37
CA HIS A 6 -8.54 5.36 -14.39
C HIS A 6 -7.66 4.69 -13.32
N ARG A 7 -6.43 5.18 -13.10
CA ARG A 7 -5.55 4.66 -12.04
C ARG A 7 -6.10 4.93 -10.65
N HIS A 8 -6.60 6.15 -10.40
CA HIS A 8 -7.21 6.50 -9.12
C HIS A 8 -8.48 5.69 -8.86
N ALA A 9 -9.33 5.51 -9.87
CA ALA A 9 -10.55 4.69 -9.75
C ALA A 9 -10.22 3.23 -9.41
N ALA A 10 -9.21 2.65 -10.08
CA ALA A 10 -8.76 1.29 -9.79
C ALA A 10 -8.20 1.16 -8.36
N ALA A 11 -7.43 2.15 -7.92
CA ALA A 11 -6.88 2.18 -6.57
C ALA A 11 -7.96 2.36 -5.50
N LEU A 12 -8.94 3.24 -5.72
CA LEU A 12 -10.09 3.41 -4.82
C LEU A 12 -10.95 2.14 -4.74
N LEU A 13 -11.11 1.42 -5.85
CA LEU A 13 -11.80 0.12 -5.88
C LEU A 13 -11.06 -0.98 -5.12
N ALA A 14 -9.73 -0.99 -5.20
CA ALA A 14 -8.92 -1.93 -4.42
C ALA A 14 -9.11 -1.68 -2.92
N LEU A 15 -9.19 -0.42 -2.49
CA LEU A 15 -9.38 -0.03 -1.09
C LEU A 15 -10.80 -0.27 -0.57
N SER A 16 -11.83 -0.13 -1.41
CA SER A 16 -13.21 -0.42 -0.99
C SER A 16 -13.48 -1.93 -0.84
N ARG A 17 -12.53 -2.78 -1.24
CA ARG A 17 -12.65 -4.24 -1.31
C ARG A 17 -11.85 -4.99 -0.27
N GLU A 18 -11.26 -4.31 0.70
CA GLU A 18 -10.70 -4.95 1.88
C GLU A 18 -11.71 -5.88 2.59
N ASP A 19 -13.03 -5.66 2.38
CA ASP A 19 -14.11 -6.54 2.84
C ASP A 19 -14.45 -7.73 1.89
N ALA A 20 -13.86 -7.82 0.69
CA ALA A 20 -14.21 -8.78 -0.37
C ALA A 20 -12.98 -9.50 -0.95
N ALA A 21 -12.25 -10.22 -0.09
CA ALA A 21 -10.94 -10.84 -0.37
C ALA A 21 -10.89 -11.95 -1.46
N THR A 22 -11.97 -12.24 -2.18
CA THR A 22 -12.04 -13.44 -3.05
C THR A 22 -12.31 -13.17 -4.54
N LEU A 23 -12.55 -11.93 -4.96
CA LEU A 23 -12.99 -11.64 -6.33
C LEU A 23 -11.91 -10.93 -7.17
N ASP A 24 -11.46 -11.59 -8.24
CA ASP A 24 -10.53 -11.06 -9.25
C ASP A 24 -11.21 -9.90 -10.02
N VAL A 25 -10.77 -8.66 -9.74
CA VAL A 25 -11.30 -7.45 -10.40
C VAL A 25 -10.55 -7.20 -11.69
N LYS A 26 -11.30 -7.18 -12.79
CA LYS A 26 -10.84 -6.82 -14.12
C LYS A 26 -11.60 -5.61 -14.64
N HIS A 27 -10.99 -4.91 -15.59
CA HIS A 27 -11.65 -3.86 -16.39
C HIS A 27 -12.37 -2.79 -15.56
N VAL A 28 -11.66 -2.16 -14.64
CA VAL A 28 -12.15 -0.91 -14.03
C VAL A 28 -12.29 0.15 -15.11
N ARG A 29 -13.45 0.76 -15.28
CA ARG A 29 -13.69 1.83 -16.24
C ARG A 29 -14.44 2.95 -15.56
N VAL A 30 -13.90 4.17 -15.62
CA VAL A 30 -14.65 5.38 -15.23
C VAL A 30 -15.74 5.61 -16.28
N THR A 31 -17.00 5.63 -15.85
CA THR A 31 -18.17 5.78 -16.75
C THR A 31 -18.60 7.23 -16.83
N LYS A 32 -18.67 7.92 -15.69
CA LYS A 32 -19.10 9.32 -15.60
C LYS A 32 -18.36 10.02 -14.46
N LEU A 33 -18.11 11.31 -14.62
CA LEU A 33 -17.50 12.15 -13.61
C LEU A 33 -18.36 13.39 -13.45
N ASP A 34 -19.04 13.48 -12.31
CA ASP A 34 -19.87 14.62 -11.94
C ASP A 34 -19.18 15.45 -10.85
N LEU A 35 -19.68 16.67 -10.61
CA LEU A 35 -19.16 17.51 -9.53
C LEU A 35 -19.44 16.90 -8.13
N SER A 36 -20.47 16.05 -8.02
CA SER A 36 -20.85 15.39 -6.77
C SER A 36 -20.25 13.99 -6.59
N ALA A 37 -19.88 13.29 -7.66
CA ALA A 37 -19.40 11.91 -7.56
C ALA A 37 -18.57 11.43 -8.78
N LEU A 38 -17.70 10.46 -8.52
CA LEU A 38 -17.06 9.63 -9.54
C LEU A 38 -17.90 8.36 -9.74
N HIS A 39 -18.39 8.15 -10.96
CA HIS A 39 -19.03 6.91 -11.37
C HIS A 39 -18.01 6.03 -12.10
N ALA A 40 -17.82 4.82 -11.60
CA ALA A 40 -17.01 3.80 -12.23
C ALA A 40 -17.84 2.52 -12.40
N SER A 41 -17.38 1.67 -13.30
CA SER A 41 -17.83 0.28 -13.41
C SER A 41 -16.61 -0.62 -13.32
N TYR A 42 -16.77 -1.82 -12.81
CA TYR A 42 -15.71 -2.81 -12.77
C TYR A 42 -16.30 -4.19 -12.98
N THR A 43 -15.50 -5.11 -13.50
CA THR A 43 -15.94 -6.48 -13.75
C THR A 43 -15.26 -7.41 -12.77
N THR A 44 -16.02 -8.22 -12.05
CA THR A 44 -15.49 -9.35 -11.28
C THR A 44 -15.64 -10.61 -12.09
N CYS A 45 -14.68 -11.51 -12.03
CA CYS A 45 -14.84 -12.84 -12.62
C CYS A 45 -14.64 -13.91 -11.55
N ALA A 46 -15.61 -14.81 -11.41
CA ALA A 46 -15.53 -15.99 -10.55
C ALA A 46 -15.70 -17.24 -11.41
N ALA A 47 -14.66 -18.05 -11.51
CA ALA A 47 -14.56 -19.17 -12.44
C ALA A 47 -14.84 -18.75 -13.90
N SER A 48 -16.07 -18.94 -14.38
CA SER A 48 -16.50 -18.61 -15.75
C SER A 48 -17.49 -17.43 -15.84
N LEU A 49 -18.02 -16.95 -14.71
CA LEU A 49 -19.03 -15.89 -14.68
C LEU A 49 -18.38 -14.55 -14.38
N CYS A 50 -18.49 -13.61 -15.32
CA CYS A 50 -18.06 -12.24 -15.13
C CYS A 50 -19.27 -11.33 -14.89
N GLN A 51 -19.30 -10.60 -13.78
CA GLN A 51 -20.35 -9.65 -13.45
C GLN A 51 -19.79 -8.23 -13.44
N THR A 52 -20.47 -7.31 -14.13
CA THR A 52 -20.13 -5.89 -14.10
C THR A 52 -20.91 -5.19 -13.01
N HIS A 53 -20.20 -4.52 -12.11
CA HIS A 53 -20.78 -3.76 -11.01
C HIS A 53 -20.54 -2.26 -11.25
N ALA A 54 -21.50 -1.43 -10.84
CA ALA A 54 -21.33 0.01 -10.76
C ALA A 54 -20.79 0.40 -9.38
N LEU A 55 -19.85 1.35 -9.35
CA LEU A 55 -19.34 2.00 -8.16
C LEU A 55 -19.60 3.49 -8.28
N VAL A 56 -20.14 4.09 -7.21
CA VAL A 56 -20.27 5.54 -7.09
C VAL A 56 -19.47 5.99 -5.88
N VAL A 57 -18.47 6.83 -6.10
CA VAL A 57 -17.66 7.43 -5.03
C VAL A 57 -18.06 8.89 -4.88
N PRO A 58 -18.82 9.26 -3.84
CA PRO A 58 -19.24 10.64 -3.64
C PRO A 58 -18.05 11.53 -3.25
N PHE A 59 -18.07 12.78 -3.72
CA PHE A 59 -17.21 13.85 -3.25
C PHE A 59 -17.90 14.56 -2.10
N ASP A 60 -17.28 14.54 -0.92
CA ASP A 60 -17.78 15.24 0.26
C ASP A 60 -16.69 16.18 0.84
N PRO A 61 -16.81 17.51 0.70
CA PRO A 61 -17.86 18.23 -0.04
C PRO A 61 -17.79 18.02 -1.57
N PRO A 62 -18.87 18.35 -2.30
CA PRO A 62 -18.88 18.39 -3.77
C PRO A 62 -17.78 19.29 -4.32
N LEU A 63 -17.40 19.06 -5.57
CA LEU A 63 -16.42 19.87 -6.28
C LEU A 63 -17.04 21.20 -6.74
N ASP A 64 -16.33 22.29 -6.49
CA ASP A 64 -16.71 23.61 -7.02
C ASP A 64 -16.47 23.68 -8.53
N GLN A 65 -15.38 23.05 -9.01
CA GLN A 65 -14.97 23.07 -10.42
C GLN A 65 -14.45 21.71 -10.89
N PRO A 66 -14.62 21.37 -12.19
CA PRO A 66 -14.07 20.14 -12.77
C PRO A 66 -12.54 20.04 -12.71
N ALA A 67 -11.84 21.18 -12.63
CA ALA A 67 -10.38 21.24 -12.54
C ALA A 67 -9.84 20.61 -11.24
N ASP A 68 -10.64 20.64 -10.16
CA ASP A 68 -10.24 20.16 -8.84
C ASP A 68 -10.37 18.65 -8.65
N VAL A 69 -10.99 17.95 -9.62
CA VAL A 69 -11.22 16.49 -9.57
C VAL A 69 -9.94 15.74 -9.22
N HIS A 70 -8.83 16.07 -9.88
CA HIS A 70 -7.55 15.38 -9.66
C HIS A 70 -7.04 15.55 -8.24
N ARG A 71 -7.11 16.79 -7.72
CA ARG A 71 -6.69 17.11 -6.37
C ARG A 71 -7.56 16.38 -5.35
N ARG A 72 -8.88 16.34 -5.56
CA ARG A 72 -9.82 15.66 -4.66
C ARG A 72 -9.67 14.15 -4.70
N LEU A 73 -9.51 13.54 -5.88
CA LEU A 73 -9.27 12.10 -6.02
C LEU A 73 -7.94 11.69 -5.37
N ALA A 74 -6.87 12.49 -5.54
CA ALA A 74 -5.60 12.23 -4.87
C ALA A 74 -5.71 12.34 -3.34
N ALA A 75 -6.50 13.31 -2.84
CA ALA A 75 -6.76 13.47 -1.41
C ALA A 75 -7.59 12.31 -0.84
N LEU A 76 -8.66 11.89 -1.55
CA LEU A 76 -9.48 10.74 -1.18
C LEU A 76 -8.69 9.43 -1.20
N LEU A 77 -7.86 9.25 -2.22
CA LEU A 77 -6.95 8.11 -2.28
C LEU A 77 -6.01 8.15 -1.08
N SER A 78 -5.35 9.28 -0.83
CA SER A 78 -4.43 9.42 0.31
C SER A 78 -5.12 9.14 1.64
N SER A 79 -6.34 9.63 1.87
CA SER A 79 -7.05 9.41 3.14
C SER A 79 -7.48 7.95 3.34
N ARG A 80 -7.98 7.30 2.29
CA ARG A 80 -8.39 5.89 2.32
C ARG A 80 -7.21 4.96 2.47
N VAL A 81 -6.15 5.21 1.70
CA VAL A 81 -4.93 4.43 1.73
C VAL A 81 -4.25 4.51 3.11
N MET A 82 -4.34 5.63 3.83
CA MET A 82 -3.71 5.77 5.16
C MET A 82 -4.51 5.12 6.31
N ALA A 83 -5.76 4.70 6.07
CA ALA A 83 -6.60 4.12 7.12
C ALA A 83 -6.09 2.74 7.62
N PRO A 84 -5.71 1.78 6.76
CA PRO A 84 -5.16 0.48 7.17
C PRO A 84 -3.88 0.60 8.01
N CYS A 85 -3.07 1.64 7.78
CA CYS A 85 -1.84 1.86 8.54
C CYS A 85 -2.11 2.06 10.04
N ARG A 86 -3.23 2.69 10.40
CA ARG A 86 -3.63 2.85 11.81
C ARG A 86 -3.97 1.51 12.45
N LEU A 87 -4.61 0.62 11.69
CA LEU A 87 -4.94 -0.73 12.15
C LEU A 87 -3.70 -1.61 12.29
N LEU A 88 -2.67 -1.38 11.47
CA LEU A 88 -1.44 -2.16 11.50
C LEU A 88 -0.64 -1.93 12.79
N VAL A 89 -0.66 -0.71 13.33
CA VAL A 89 -0.08 -0.39 14.65
C VAL A 89 -0.81 -1.13 15.78
N ALA A 90 -2.07 -1.51 15.57
CA ALA A 90 -2.84 -2.30 16.54
C ALA A 90 -2.60 -3.82 16.42
N GLN A 91 -1.89 -4.31 15.39
CA GLN A 91 -1.64 -5.74 15.24
C GLN A 91 -0.49 -6.20 16.14
N PRO A 92 -0.71 -7.16 17.07
CA PRO A 92 0.30 -7.56 18.04
C PRO A 92 1.53 -8.18 17.37
N LEU A 93 1.35 -8.91 16.27
CA LEU A 93 2.45 -9.49 15.50
C LEU A 93 3.36 -8.40 14.89
N ALA A 94 2.79 -7.31 14.40
CA ALA A 94 3.56 -6.20 13.84
C ALA A 94 4.36 -5.47 14.93
N LEU A 95 3.78 -5.30 16.12
CA LEU A 95 4.46 -4.74 17.28
C LEU A 95 5.60 -5.64 17.77
N LEU A 96 5.39 -6.96 17.79
CA LEU A 96 6.44 -7.93 18.15
C LEU A 96 7.59 -7.92 17.14
N ALA A 97 7.29 -7.90 15.84
CA ALA A 97 8.31 -7.79 14.80
C ALA A 97 9.10 -6.48 14.92
N LEU A 98 8.42 -5.35 15.17
CA LEU A 98 9.07 -4.06 15.39
C LEU A 98 9.97 -4.08 16.64
N ALA A 99 9.48 -4.63 17.76
CA ALA A 99 10.26 -4.78 18.98
C ALA A 99 11.49 -5.68 18.76
N GLY A 100 11.34 -6.79 18.02
CA GLY A 100 12.47 -7.63 17.64
C GLY A 100 13.51 -6.87 16.81
N MET A 101 13.07 -6.10 15.81
CA MET A 101 13.96 -5.31 14.95
C MET A 101 14.67 -4.17 15.69
N THR A 102 14.08 -3.61 16.76
CA THR A 102 14.73 -2.57 17.57
C THR A 102 15.66 -3.15 18.64
N LEU A 103 15.33 -4.33 19.20
CA LEU A 103 16.13 -5.00 20.21
C LEU A 103 17.32 -5.78 19.63
N LEU A 104 17.21 -6.29 18.41
CA LEU A 104 18.27 -7.10 17.79
C LEU A 104 19.60 -6.32 17.62
N PRO A 105 19.62 -5.04 17.19
CA PRO A 105 20.84 -4.23 17.20
C PRO A 105 21.41 -4.08 18.60
N PHE A 106 20.58 -3.78 19.59
CA PHE A 106 21.06 -3.70 20.98
C PHE A 106 21.74 -5.02 21.40
N ALA A 107 21.14 -6.16 21.05
CA ALA A 107 21.70 -7.47 21.37
C ALA A 107 23.02 -7.76 20.63
N CYS A 108 23.19 -7.28 19.40
CA CYS A 108 24.42 -7.51 18.62
C CYS A 108 25.61 -6.67 19.10
N TRP A 109 25.36 -5.47 19.63
CA TRP A 109 26.41 -4.52 20.04
C TRP A 109 26.63 -4.42 21.55
N SER A 110 25.76 -5.01 22.37
CA SER A 110 25.91 -5.02 23.82
C SER A 110 26.62 -6.31 24.31
N ASP A 111 27.42 -6.17 25.37
CA ASP A 111 28.02 -7.30 26.10
C ASP A 111 27.24 -7.67 27.37
N SER A 112 25.99 -7.20 27.49
CA SER A 112 25.15 -7.51 28.65
C SER A 112 24.59 -8.94 28.59
N GLN A 113 24.34 -9.57 29.75
CA GLN A 113 23.63 -10.87 29.81
C GLN A 113 22.25 -10.82 29.12
N ALA A 114 21.58 -9.67 29.16
CA ALA A 114 20.31 -9.48 28.45
C ALA A 114 20.47 -9.63 26.93
N ALA A 115 21.59 -9.17 26.36
CA ALA A 115 21.90 -9.33 24.94
C ALA A 115 22.12 -10.80 24.56
N GLU A 116 22.79 -11.57 25.41
CA GLU A 116 23.01 -13.01 25.19
C GLU A 116 21.68 -13.79 25.18
N LEU A 117 20.76 -13.47 26.10
CA LEU A 117 19.42 -14.08 26.12
C LEU A 117 18.62 -13.77 24.85
N LEU A 118 18.73 -12.54 24.33
CA LEU A 118 18.08 -12.13 23.09
C LEU A 118 18.66 -12.84 21.85
N LEU A 119 19.94 -13.20 21.88
CA LEU A 119 20.62 -13.95 20.81
C LEU A 119 20.52 -15.47 20.95
N LEU A 120 20.00 -15.99 22.06
CA LEU A 120 19.86 -17.43 22.30
C LEU A 120 19.11 -18.17 21.16
N PRO A 121 18.01 -17.63 20.58
CA PRO A 121 17.35 -18.25 19.43
C PRO A 121 18.24 -18.35 18.18
N LEU A 122 19.30 -17.54 18.12
CA LEU A 122 20.31 -17.51 17.07
C LEU A 122 21.58 -18.28 17.47
N GLY A 123 21.49 -19.15 18.49
CA GLY A 123 22.63 -19.90 19.01
C GLY A 123 23.67 -19.05 19.75
N GLY A 124 23.29 -17.83 20.19
CA GLY A 124 24.19 -16.89 20.87
C GLY A 124 25.17 -16.16 19.95
N SER A 125 25.09 -16.36 18.63
CA SER A 125 26.04 -15.77 17.68
C SER A 125 25.71 -14.30 17.36
N LYS A 126 26.59 -13.39 17.79
CA LYS A 126 26.54 -11.96 17.42
C LYS A 126 26.68 -11.76 15.91
N ASP A 127 27.62 -12.46 15.27
CA ASP A 127 27.84 -12.36 13.82
C ASP A 127 26.61 -12.76 13.01
N LEU A 128 25.93 -13.84 13.41
CA LEU A 128 24.68 -14.25 12.78
C LEU A 128 23.59 -13.20 12.97
N GLY A 129 23.46 -12.65 14.19
CA GLY A 129 22.53 -11.56 14.51
C GLY A 129 22.75 -10.33 13.63
N VAL A 130 24.00 -9.88 13.46
CA VAL A 130 24.36 -8.74 12.60
C VAL A 130 23.98 -9.00 11.15
N ARG A 131 24.24 -10.22 10.63
CA ARG A 131 23.87 -10.59 9.25
C ARG A 131 22.35 -10.58 9.05
N ILE A 132 21.60 -11.16 9.98
CA ILE A 132 20.14 -11.18 9.93
C ILE A 132 19.59 -9.74 9.95
N PHE A 133 20.10 -8.91 10.86
CA PHE A 133 19.71 -7.50 10.94
C PHE A 133 20.01 -6.76 9.64
N ALA A 134 21.21 -6.91 9.08
CA ALA A 134 21.59 -6.28 7.82
C ALA A 134 20.70 -6.71 6.65
N CYS A 135 20.40 -8.01 6.53
CA CYS A 135 19.48 -8.53 5.51
C CYS A 135 18.06 -7.98 5.68
N ALA A 136 17.55 -7.91 6.91
CA ALA A 136 16.23 -7.36 7.20
C ALA A 136 16.15 -5.86 6.84
N VAL A 137 17.16 -5.06 7.20
CA VAL A 137 17.24 -3.64 6.82
C VAL A 137 17.25 -3.49 5.29
N LEU A 138 18.06 -4.28 4.57
CA LEU A 138 18.09 -4.23 3.11
C LEU A 138 16.74 -4.60 2.48
N ALA A 139 16.05 -5.61 3.00
CA ALA A 139 14.71 -5.97 2.55
C ALA A 139 13.73 -4.81 2.75
N HIS A 140 13.72 -4.18 3.92
CA HIS A 140 12.86 -3.04 4.22
C HIS A 140 13.17 -1.81 3.35
N VAL A 141 14.45 -1.55 3.02
CA VAL A 141 14.83 -0.50 2.05
C VAL A 141 14.24 -0.80 0.67
N CYS A 142 14.42 -2.03 0.17
CA CYS A 142 13.86 -2.45 -1.12
C CYS A 142 12.34 -2.30 -1.17
N GLU A 143 11.65 -2.73 -0.11
CA GLU A 143 10.19 -2.61 0.01
C GLU A 143 9.74 -1.14 0.05
N ALA A 144 10.43 -0.29 0.81
CA ALA A 144 10.14 1.14 0.88
C ALA A 144 10.34 1.82 -0.47
N MET A 145 11.37 1.44 -1.24
CA MET A 145 11.57 1.93 -2.61
C MET A 145 10.43 1.51 -3.54
N VAL A 146 9.95 0.27 -3.43
CA VAL A 146 8.78 -0.19 -4.20
C VAL A 146 7.54 0.62 -3.83
N ALA A 147 7.29 0.83 -2.53
CA ALA A 147 6.18 1.65 -2.03
C ALA A 147 6.22 3.08 -2.58
N LEU A 148 7.37 3.75 -2.44
CA LEU A 148 7.59 5.10 -2.96
C LEU A 148 7.33 5.17 -4.46
N ARG A 149 7.81 4.19 -5.23
CA ARG A 149 7.58 4.13 -6.67
C ARG A 149 6.09 3.97 -7.02
N ILE A 150 5.34 3.15 -6.28
CA ILE A 150 3.89 3.00 -6.48
C ILE A 150 3.19 4.33 -6.16
N CYS A 151 3.49 4.96 -5.03
CA CYS A 151 2.92 6.26 -4.64
C CYS A 151 3.21 7.37 -5.68
N GLN A 152 4.44 7.43 -6.20
CA GLN A 152 4.82 8.35 -7.27
C GLN A 152 4.05 8.08 -8.58
N GLN A 153 3.86 6.81 -8.97
CA GLN A 153 3.09 6.44 -10.16
C GLN A 153 1.60 6.78 -10.03
N LEU A 154 1.08 6.76 -8.80
CA LEU A 154 -0.27 7.20 -8.45
C LEU A 154 -0.37 8.73 -8.31
N ARG A 155 0.76 9.45 -8.36
CA ARG A 155 0.84 10.90 -8.12
C ARG A 155 0.26 11.30 -6.77
N MET A 156 0.49 10.47 -5.75
CA MET A 156 0.23 10.85 -4.37
C MET A 156 1.11 12.06 -4.04
N GLY A 157 0.59 13.02 -3.26
CA GLY A 157 1.39 14.17 -2.84
C GLY A 157 2.69 13.75 -2.14
N SER A 158 3.65 14.66 -2.03
CA SER A 158 4.97 14.35 -1.44
C SER A 158 4.86 13.83 0.00
N TRP A 159 3.97 14.42 0.80
CA TRP A 159 3.76 14.01 2.19
C TRP A 159 3.20 12.58 2.34
N PRO A 160 2.05 12.22 1.73
CA PRO A 160 1.58 10.83 1.75
C PRO A 160 2.60 9.82 1.20
N THR A 161 3.35 10.20 0.17
CA THR A 161 4.40 9.36 -0.42
C THR A 161 5.51 9.08 0.59
N ALA A 162 6.02 10.12 1.25
CA ALA A 162 7.04 9.98 2.29
C ALA A 162 6.54 9.16 3.49
N ALA A 163 5.29 9.40 3.93
CA ALA A 163 4.67 8.66 5.01
C ALA A 163 4.60 7.15 4.71
N TRP A 164 4.25 6.77 3.48
CA TRP A 164 4.28 5.36 3.05
C TRP A 164 5.67 4.77 3.02
N GLY A 165 6.65 5.50 2.48
CA GLY A 165 8.05 5.07 2.49
C GLY A 165 8.53 4.77 3.91
N ALA A 166 8.25 5.67 4.85
CA ALA A 166 8.60 5.49 6.27
C ALA A 166 7.85 4.29 6.89
N LEU A 167 6.54 4.17 6.67
CA LEU A 167 5.74 3.06 7.21
C LEU A 167 6.21 1.70 6.68
N VAL A 168 6.51 1.58 5.39
CA VAL A 168 7.02 0.33 4.81
C VAL A 168 8.45 0.07 5.26
N PHE A 169 9.28 1.10 5.43
CA PHE A 169 10.61 0.90 6.02
C PHE A 169 10.54 0.39 7.46
N VAL A 170 9.57 0.83 8.26
CA VAL A 170 9.42 0.39 9.66
C VAL A 170 8.76 -0.99 9.75
N PHE A 171 7.65 -1.20 9.04
CA PHE A 171 6.82 -2.40 9.19
C PHE A 171 7.02 -3.46 8.11
N GLY A 172 7.70 -3.12 7.02
CA GLY A 172 8.00 -4.03 5.91
C GLY A 172 6.80 -4.43 5.06
N TYR A 173 6.86 -5.67 4.54
CA TYR A 173 5.87 -6.27 3.65
C TYR A 173 4.41 -6.20 4.13
N PRO A 174 4.07 -6.39 5.43
CA PRO A 174 2.71 -6.23 5.95
C PRO A 174 2.05 -4.89 5.57
N CYS A 175 2.83 -3.81 5.46
CA CYS A 175 2.37 -2.52 4.95
C CYS A 175 2.34 -2.50 3.41
N LEU A 176 3.42 -2.97 2.77
CA LEU A 176 3.56 -2.93 1.31
C LEU A 176 2.45 -3.69 0.58
N ARG A 177 1.97 -4.82 1.12
CA ARG A 177 0.92 -5.64 0.48
C ARG A 177 -0.38 -4.88 0.20
N TRP A 178 -0.67 -3.81 0.94
CA TRP A 178 -1.82 -2.94 0.68
C TRP A 178 -1.61 -2.05 -0.54
N LEU A 179 -0.37 -1.62 -0.80
CA LEU A 179 0.00 -0.82 -1.96
C LEU A 179 0.09 -1.64 -3.25
N LEU A 180 0.49 -2.92 -3.17
CA LEU A 180 0.74 -3.76 -4.34
C LEU A 180 -0.46 -3.87 -5.30
N PRO A 181 -1.71 -4.08 -4.85
CA PRO A 181 -2.89 -4.11 -5.71
C PRO A 181 -3.17 -2.79 -6.44
N MET A 182 -2.72 -1.67 -5.87
CA MET A 182 -2.88 -0.35 -6.47
C MET A 182 -1.81 -0.01 -7.50
N ARG A 183 -0.79 -0.88 -7.67
CA ARG A 183 0.23 -0.68 -8.69
C ARG A 183 -0.47 -0.56 -10.04
N PRO A 184 -0.22 0.52 -10.80
CA PRO A 184 -0.82 0.64 -12.13
C PRO A 184 -0.40 -0.58 -12.94
N LEU A 185 -1.38 -1.37 -13.36
CA LEU A 185 -1.16 -2.38 -14.38
C LEU A 185 -0.47 -1.66 -15.53
N ARG A 186 0.70 -2.17 -15.94
CA ARG A 186 1.26 -1.76 -17.23
C ARG A 186 0.15 -2.07 -18.21
N THR A 187 -0.56 -1.03 -18.65
CA THR A 187 -1.41 -1.13 -19.81
C THR A 187 -0.43 -1.54 -20.89
N SER A 188 -0.43 -2.83 -21.23
CA SER A 188 0.15 -3.25 -22.48
C SER A 188 -0.65 -2.46 -23.50
N VAL A 189 -0.10 -1.34 -23.94
CA VAL A 189 -0.65 -0.57 -25.05
C VAL A 189 -0.52 -1.54 -26.21
N GLY A 190 -1.56 -2.35 -26.37
CA GLY A 190 -1.76 -3.17 -27.54
C GLY A 190 -1.71 -2.17 -28.67
N LYS A 191 -0.66 -2.27 -29.47
CA LYS A 191 -0.62 -1.68 -30.80
C LYS A 191 -1.70 -2.39 -31.61
N TYR A 192 -2.96 -2.07 -31.37
CA TYR A 192 -4.03 -2.35 -32.31
C TYR A 192 -3.81 -1.35 -33.45
N LYS A 193 -3.11 -1.83 -34.49
CA LYS A 193 -3.08 -1.20 -35.80
C LYS A 193 -4.38 -1.46 -36.51
#